data_AF-A0A377D3M7-F1
#
_entry.id   AF-A0A377D3M7-F1
#
_cell.length_a   1.000
_cell.length_b   1.000
_cell.length_c   1.000
_cell.angle_alpha   90.00
_cell.angle_beta   90.00
_cell.angle_gamma   90.00
#
_symmetry.space_group_name_H-M   'P 1'
#
loop_
_entity.id
_entity.type
_entity.pdbx_description
1 polymer ?
#
loop_
_entity_poly.entity_id
_entity_poly.type
_entity_poly.pdbx_seq_one_letter_code
_entity_poly.pdbx_strand_id
1 'polypeptide(L)'
;MIPLAFSIAKKTNTSLLKLAIPLCTALMAVHCVVPPHPAALYVANKLGADIGSVIVYGLLVGLMASLIGGPLFLKFLGQRLPFKPVPTEFADLKVRDEKTLPSLGATLFTILLPIALMLVKTIAELNMARESGLYILVEFIGNPITAMFIAVFVAYYVLGIRQHMSMGTMLTHTENGFGSIANILLIIGAGGAFNAILKAAVSLIRWQLFSPICICTRFFWPG
;
A
#
# COMPACT_ATOMS: atom_id res chain seq x y z
N MET A 1 -5.13 9.20 11.01
CA MET A 1 -4.01 10.17 10.91
C MET A 1 -4.22 11.40 11.79
N ILE A 2 -5.44 11.92 11.87
CA ILE A 2 -5.82 13.06 12.74
C ILE A 2 -5.31 12.94 14.19
N PRO A 3 -5.60 11.87 14.96
CA PRO A 3 -5.17 11.77 16.36
C PRO A 3 -3.65 11.63 16.54
N LEU A 4 -2.93 11.04 15.57
CA LEU A 4 -1.47 10.93 15.60
C LEU A 4 -0.81 12.31 15.41
N ALA A 5 -1.32 13.09 14.44
CA ALA A 5 -0.85 14.45 14.19
C ALA A 5 -1.04 15.35 15.42
N PHE A 6 -2.19 15.24 16.11
CA PHE A 6 -2.46 15.96 17.36
C PHE A 6 -1.54 15.53 18.50
N SER A 7 -1.26 14.24 18.66
CA SER A 7 -0.36 13.72 19.70
C SER A 7 1.07 14.27 19.54
N ILE A 8 1.58 14.29 18.30
CA ILE A 8 2.93 14.80 18.01
C ILE A 8 2.99 16.33 18.18
N ALA A 9 1.98 17.05 17.69
CA ALA A 9 1.91 18.51 17.82
C ALA A 9 1.84 18.97 19.28
N LYS A 10 1.15 18.22 20.16
CA LYS A 10 1.09 18.51 21.60
C LYS A 10 2.45 18.34 22.29
N LYS A 11 3.28 17.38 21.85
CA LYS A 11 4.64 17.18 22.40
C LYS A 11 5.68 18.17 21.86
N THR A 12 5.48 18.74 20.67
CA THR A 12 6.47 19.62 20.02
C THR A 12 6.13 21.11 20.06
N ASN A 13 4.97 21.53 20.61
CA ASN A 13 4.56 22.94 20.74
C ASN A 13 4.71 23.77 19.43
N THR A 14 4.60 23.12 18.28
CA THR A 14 4.71 23.76 16.95
C THR A 14 3.34 23.76 16.27
N SER A 15 3.17 24.65 15.27
CA SER A 15 1.93 24.76 14.51
C SER A 15 1.50 23.39 13.95
N LEU A 16 0.27 22.98 14.28
CA LEU A 16 -0.34 21.72 13.82
C LEU A 16 -0.22 21.56 12.29
N LEU A 17 -0.34 22.65 11.53
CA LEU A 17 -0.22 22.64 10.07
C LEU A 17 1.20 22.28 9.59
N LYS A 18 2.25 22.76 10.26
CA LYS A 18 3.64 22.44 9.89
C LYS A 18 3.98 20.97 10.11
N LEU A 19 3.27 20.28 11.00
CA LEU A 19 3.46 18.86 11.27
C LEU A 19 2.52 17.99 10.44
N ALA A 20 1.26 18.41 10.29
CA ALA A 20 0.24 17.64 9.58
C ALA A 20 0.52 17.53 8.07
N ILE A 21 1.02 18.60 7.43
CA ILE A 21 1.29 18.61 5.99
C ILE A 21 2.35 17.58 5.58
N PRO A 22 3.59 17.60 6.13
CA PRO A 22 4.62 16.63 5.76
C PRO A 22 4.23 15.19 6.17
N LEU A 23 3.50 15.04 7.28
CA LEU A 23 2.99 13.74 7.71
C LEU A 23 1.97 13.17 6.70
N CYS A 24 1.02 13.99 6.25
CA CYS A 24 0.04 13.59 5.23
C CYS A 24 0.71 13.29 3.89
N THR A 25 1.68 14.10 3.44
CA THR A 25 2.37 13.86 2.17
C THR A 25 3.19 12.57 2.21
N ALA A 26 3.91 12.32 3.31
CA ALA A 26 4.70 11.10 3.47
C ALA A 26 3.82 9.84 3.46
N LEU A 27 2.71 9.86 4.21
CA LEU A 27 1.77 8.74 4.26
C LEU A 27 1.08 8.49 2.92
N MET A 28 0.64 9.54 2.22
CA MET A 28 0.01 9.39 0.92
C MET A 28 0.99 8.83 -0.11
N ALA A 29 2.24 9.33 -0.12
CA ALA A 29 3.29 8.83 -1.01
C ALA A 29 3.54 7.33 -0.79
N VAL A 30 3.73 6.91 0.46
CA VAL A 30 3.97 5.48 0.78
C VAL A 30 2.73 4.63 0.46
N HIS A 31 1.52 5.12 0.73
CA HIS A 31 0.28 4.39 0.49
C HIS A 31 0.04 4.11 -1.00
N CYS A 32 0.41 5.03 -1.89
CA CYS A 32 0.23 4.86 -3.33
C CYS A 32 1.39 4.11 -4.00
N VAL A 33 2.62 4.24 -3.48
CA VAL A 33 3.83 3.77 -4.17
C VAL A 33 4.17 2.32 -3.82
N VAL A 34 3.91 1.88 -2.59
CA VAL A 34 4.28 0.52 -2.19
C VAL A 34 3.18 -0.45 -2.67
N PRO A 35 3.53 -1.58 -3.29
CA PRO A 35 2.56 -2.51 -3.87
C PRO A 35 1.78 -3.45 -2.93
N PRO A 36 1.86 -3.47 -1.57
CA PRO A 36 0.90 -4.27 -0.78
C PRO A 36 -0.52 -3.72 -0.87
N HIS A 37 -0.74 -2.59 -1.54
CA HIS A 37 -2.07 -2.12 -1.89
C HIS A 37 -2.65 -2.93 -3.06
N PRO A 38 -3.88 -3.50 -2.95
CA PRO A 38 -4.46 -4.38 -3.96
C PRO A 38 -4.52 -3.79 -5.37
N ALA A 39 -4.72 -2.48 -5.51
CA ALA A 39 -4.72 -1.84 -6.84
C ALA A 39 -3.31 -1.81 -7.47
N ALA A 40 -2.29 -1.48 -6.69
CA ALA A 40 -0.90 -1.47 -7.15
C ALA A 40 -0.39 -2.89 -7.42
N LEU A 41 -0.76 -3.84 -6.56
CA LEU A 41 -0.45 -5.26 -6.72
C LEU A 41 -1.04 -5.83 -8.01
N TYR A 42 -2.29 -5.47 -8.34
CA TYR A 42 -2.95 -5.93 -9.56
C TYR A 42 -2.20 -5.47 -10.82
N VAL A 43 -1.80 -4.20 -10.87
CA VAL A 43 -1.06 -3.64 -12.00
C VAL A 43 0.34 -4.28 -12.11
N ALA A 44 1.05 -4.43 -10.99
CA ALA A 44 2.36 -5.08 -10.97
C ALA A 44 2.30 -6.53 -11.49
N ASN A 45 1.28 -7.30 -11.07
CA ASN A 45 1.06 -8.66 -11.56
C ASN A 45 0.69 -8.70 -13.05
N LYS A 46 -0.11 -7.75 -13.55
CA LYS A 46 -0.46 -7.67 -14.98
C LYS A 46 0.73 -7.29 -15.87
N LEU A 47 1.71 -6.57 -15.34
CA LEU A 47 2.94 -6.22 -16.04
C LEU A 47 4.02 -7.32 -15.95
N GLY A 48 3.79 -8.38 -15.15
CA GLY A 48 4.78 -9.44 -14.93
C GLY A 48 6.02 -8.95 -14.18
N ALA A 49 5.91 -7.85 -13.44
CA ALA A 49 7.02 -7.30 -12.67
C ALA A 49 7.21 -8.09 -11.38
N ASP A 50 8.47 -8.38 -11.03
CA ASP A 50 8.79 -9.00 -9.76
C ASP A 50 8.38 -8.07 -8.59
N ILE A 51 7.53 -8.58 -7.71
CA ILE A 51 6.88 -7.77 -6.67
C ILE A 51 7.92 -7.29 -5.64
N GLY A 52 8.95 -8.08 -5.38
CA GLY A 52 10.05 -7.70 -4.50
C GLY A 52 10.83 -6.50 -5.04
N SER A 53 11.18 -6.55 -6.32
CA SER A 53 11.84 -5.45 -7.02
C SER A 53 10.99 -4.17 -7.00
N VAL A 54 9.68 -4.30 -7.25
CA VAL A 54 8.74 -3.15 -7.22
C VAL A 54 8.66 -2.54 -5.81
N ILE A 55 8.71 -3.34 -4.75
CA ILE A 55 8.74 -2.84 -3.36
C ILE A 55 10.02 -2.05 -3.11
N VAL A 56 11.18 -2.53 -3.53
CA VAL A 56 12.47 -1.84 -3.31
C VAL A 56 12.50 -0.51 -4.06
N TYR A 57 12.16 -0.50 -5.34
CA TYR A 57 12.08 0.74 -6.12
C TYR A 57 10.99 1.68 -5.57
N GLY A 58 9.85 1.14 -5.16
CA GLY A 58 8.78 1.92 -4.55
C GLY A 58 9.19 2.56 -3.22
N LEU A 59 9.92 1.84 -2.37
CA LEU A 59 10.44 2.40 -1.12
C LEU A 59 11.49 3.49 -1.39
N LEU A 60 12.39 3.27 -2.36
CA LEU A 60 13.41 4.25 -2.74
C LEU A 60 12.75 5.55 -3.24
N VAL A 61 11.83 5.43 -4.21
CA VAL A 61 11.11 6.58 -4.79
C VAL A 61 10.21 7.25 -3.75
N GLY A 62 9.51 6.46 -2.92
CA GLY A 62 8.65 6.97 -1.85
C GLY A 62 9.43 7.73 -0.78
N LEU A 63 10.63 7.25 -0.42
CA LEU A 63 11.52 7.94 0.52
C LEU A 63 12.05 9.24 -0.06
N MET A 64 12.46 9.25 -1.34
CA MET A 64 12.87 10.48 -2.02
C MET A 64 11.72 11.48 -2.14
N ALA A 65 10.53 11.02 -2.54
CA ALA A 65 9.34 11.86 -2.64
C ALA A 65 8.92 12.43 -1.28
N SER A 66 9.02 11.65 -0.20
CA SER A 66 8.74 12.10 1.16
C SER A 66 9.78 13.12 1.65
N LEU A 67 11.07 12.85 1.41
CA LEU A 67 12.17 13.72 1.84
C LEU A 67 12.24 15.03 1.06
N ILE A 68 11.75 15.06 -0.19
CA ILE A 68 11.67 16.30 -0.97
C ILE A 68 10.33 16.98 -0.68
N GLY A 69 9.21 16.26 -0.79
CA GLY A 69 7.85 16.80 -0.65
C GLY A 69 7.55 17.36 0.74
N GLY A 70 8.06 16.76 1.81
CA GLY A 70 7.87 17.25 3.18
C GLY A 70 8.55 18.61 3.43
N PRO A 71 9.90 18.66 3.47
CA PRO A 71 10.63 19.87 3.81
C PRO A 71 10.60 20.95 2.73
N LEU A 72 10.48 20.60 1.43
CA LEU A 72 10.34 21.61 0.37
C LEU A 72 9.01 22.36 0.49
N PHE A 73 7.93 21.65 0.80
CA PHE A 73 6.62 22.27 1.02
C PHE A 73 6.60 23.08 2.32
N LEU A 74 7.30 22.64 3.37
CA LEU A 74 7.50 23.42 4.60
C LEU A 74 8.26 24.72 4.36
N LYS A 75 9.26 24.69 3.48
CA LYS A 75 10.05 25.86 3.09
C LYS A 75 9.24 26.85 2.26
N PHE A 76 8.35 26.35 1.39
CA PHE A 76 7.45 27.17 0.57
C PHE A 76 6.32 27.82 1.38
N LEU A 77 5.76 27.10 2.37
CA LEU A 77 4.69 27.61 3.24
C LEU A 77 5.21 28.45 4.42
N GLY A 78 6.49 28.32 4.78
CA GLY A 78 7.14 29.07 5.86
C GLY A 78 7.11 30.59 5.68
N GLN A 79 6.94 31.10 4.46
CA GLN A 79 6.83 32.53 4.17
C GLN A 79 5.39 33.09 4.22
N ARG A 80 4.35 32.26 4.31
CA ARG A 80 2.94 32.68 4.13
C ARG A 80 1.98 32.34 5.28
N LEU A 81 2.44 31.68 6.35
CA LEU A 81 1.55 31.24 7.43
C LEU A 81 1.73 32.02 8.74
N PRO A 82 0.72 32.81 9.17
CA PRO A 82 0.67 33.33 10.53
C PRO A 82 0.49 32.18 11.54
N PHE A 83 1.29 32.20 12.60
CA PHE A 83 1.21 31.29 13.74
C PHE A 83 -0.16 31.45 14.42
N LYS A 84 -1.12 30.57 14.13
CA LYS A 84 -2.30 30.38 14.97
C LYS A 84 -2.09 29.14 15.83
N PRO A 85 -1.96 29.28 17.16
CA PRO A 85 -1.88 28.13 18.05
C PRO A 85 -3.17 27.29 17.94
N VAL A 86 -3.02 26.00 18.20
CA VAL A 86 -4.08 24.97 18.20
C VAL A 86 -5.40 25.52 18.78
N PRO A 87 -6.51 25.52 18.02
CA PRO A 87 -7.84 25.80 18.57
C PRO A 87 -8.10 24.85 19.74
N THR A 88 -8.42 25.42 20.89
CA THR A 88 -8.66 24.74 22.17
C THR A 88 -9.79 23.70 22.12
N GLU A 89 -10.63 23.73 21.08
CA GLU A 89 -11.70 22.75 20.80
C GLU A 89 -11.19 21.32 20.53
N PHE A 90 -9.98 21.14 19.99
CA PHE A 90 -9.39 19.81 19.74
C PHE A 90 -8.29 19.43 20.74
N ALA A 91 -7.97 20.32 21.69
CA ALA A 91 -7.06 20.02 22.81
C ALA A 91 -7.69 19.03 23.82
N ASP A 92 -9.02 18.91 23.78
CA ASP A 92 -9.87 18.03 24.61
C ASP A 92 -10.14 16.65 24.00
N LEU A 93 -9.54 16.32 22.83
CA LEU A 93 -9.40 14.93 22.44
C LEU A 93 -8.46 14.26 23.44
N LYS A 94 -9.04 13.64 24.47
CA LYS A 94 -8.37 12.78 25.45
C LYS A 94 -7.33 11.93 24.72
N VAL A 95 -6.07 12.34 24.84
CA VAL A 95 -4.92 11.52 24.48
C VAL A 95 -5.08 10.29 25.37
N ARG A 96 -5.47 9.16 24.78
CA ARG A 96 -5.59 7.89 25.52
C ARG A 96 -4.33 7.71 26.33
N ASP A 97 -4.49 7.44 27.63
CA ASP A 97 -3.37 7.29 28.57
C ASP A 97 -2.26 6.44 27.96
N GLU A 98 -1.01 6.92 28.08
CA GLU A 98 0.20 6.34 27.49
C GLU A 98 0.40 4.85 27.85
N LYS A 99 -0.30 4.35 28.88
CA LYS A 99 -0.31 2.96 29.35
C LYS A 99 -1.14 1.99 28.48
N THR A 100 -1.96 2.50 27.55
CA THR A 100 -2.81 1.71 26.65
C THR A 100 -2.31 1.67 25.19
N LEU A 101 -1.15 2.27 24.92
CA LEU A 101 -0.53 2.23 23.61
C LEU A 101 0.22 0.89 23.45
N PRO A 102 0.03 0.14 22.35
CA PRO A 102 0.86 -1.02 22.08
C PRO A 102 2.32 -0.58 22.07
N SER A 103 3.20 -1.36 22.72
CA SER A 103 4.63 -1.06 22.78
C SER A 103 5.16 -0.76 21.37
N LEU A 104 5.97 0.29 21.20
CA LEU A 104 6.56 0.66 19.90
C LEU A 104 7.24 -0.52 19.20
N GLY A 105 7.85 -1.43 19.97
CA GLY A 105 8.45 -2.64 19.42
C GLY A 105 7.45 -3.62 18.81
N ALA A 106 6.24 -3.73 19.36
CA ALA A 106 5.20 -4.62 18.82
C ALA A 106 4.63 -4.09 17.50
N THR A 107 4.34 -2.78 17.43
CA THR A 107 3.87 -2.16 16.18
C THR A 107 4.95 -2.18 15.10
N LEU A 108 6.20 -1.91 15.47
CA LEU A 108 7.32 -1.99 14.53
C LEU A 108 7.52 -3.42 14.02
N PHE A 109 7.46 -4.42 14.91
CA PHE A 109 7.58 -5.83 14.52
C PHE A 109 6.45 -6.26 13.57
N THR A 110 5.20 -5.91 13.86
CA THR A 110 4.05 -6.27 13.01
C THR A 110 4.13 -5.65 11.60
N ILE A 111 4.64 -4.43 11.46
CA ILE A 111 4.81 -3.77 10.16
C ILE A 111 6.02 -4.33 9.41
N LEU A 112 7.11 -4.62 10.13
CA LEU A 112 8.36 -5.09 9.54
C LEU A 112 8.27 -6.55 9.08
N LEU A 113 7.52 -7.39 9.81
CA LEU A 113 7.39 -8.82 9.54
C LEU A 113 6.97 -9.15 8.09
N PRO A 114 5.89 -8.60 7.53
CA PRO A 114 5.53 -8.90 6.14
C PRO A 114 6.56 -8.41 5.12
N ILE A 115 7.20 -7.25 5.37
CA ILE A 115 8.22 -6.71 4.48
C ILE A 115 9.46 -7.60 4.50
N ALA A 116 9.87 -8.07 5.69
CA ALA A 116 10.98 -8.98 5.85
C ALA A 116 10.72 -10.31 5.12
N LEU A 117 9.52 -10.89 5.26
CA LEU A 117 9.15 -12.13 4.55
C LEU A 117 9.21 -11.96 3.02
N MET A 118 8.74 -10.83 2.48
CA MET A 118 8.82 -10.55 1.05
C MET A 118 10.26 -10.34 0.57
N LEU A 119 11.11 -9.65 1.35
CA LEU A 119 12.53 -9.45 1.00
C LEU A 119 13.33 -10.76 1.02
N VAL A 120 13.05 -11.65 1.98
CA VAL A 120 13.67 -12.98 2.03
C VAL A 120 13.35 -13.77 0.76
N LYS A 121 12.11 -13.68 0.23
CA LYS A 121 11.73 -14.26 -1.07
C LYS A 121 12.62 -13.73 -2.20
N THR A 122 12.76 -12.42 -2.30
CA THR A 122 13.53 -11.77 -3.37
C THR A 122 15.00 -12.15 -3.31
N ILE A 123 15.58 -12.24 -2.11
CA ILE A 123 16.97 -12.68 -1.92
C ILE A 123 17.12 -14.16 -2.31
N ALA A 124 16.15 -15.01 -1.97
CA ALA A 124 16.15 -16.42 -2.34
C ALA A 124 16.03 -16.62 -3.87
N GLU A 125 15.19 -15.82 -4.54
CA GLU A 125 15.07 -15.79 -6.01
C GLU A 125 16.37 -15.36 -6.71
N LEU A 126 17.17 -14.51 -6.08
CA LEU A 126 18.43 -14.00 -6.64
C LEU A 126 19.65 -14.90 -6.34
N ASN A 127 19.62 -15.73 -5.30
CA ASN A 127 20.77 -16.54 -4.87
C ASN A 127 20.61 -18.07 -5.04
N MET A 128 19.40 -18.63 -5.10
CA MET A 128 19.21 -20.09 -5.17
C MET A 128 18.74 -20.59 -6.54
N ALA A 129 19.31 -21.72 -6.97
CA ALA A 129 18.77 -22.50 -8.08
C ALA A 129 17.41 -23.11 -7.70
N ARG A 130 16.44 -23.02 -8.62
CA ARG A 130 15.01 -23.39 -8.48
C ARG A 130 14.70 -24.84 -8.06
N GLU A 131 15.70 -25.67 -7.82
CA GLU A 131 15.54 -27.13 -7.64
C GLU A 131 15.62 -27.63 -6.19
N SER A 132 15.79 -26.75 -5.20
CA SER A 132 15.76 -27.16 -3.79
C SER A 132 14.34 -27.09 -3.21
N GLY A 133 13.89 -28.11 -2.46
CA GLY A 133 12.58 -28.08 -1.79
C GLY A 133 12.42 -26.92 -0.79
N LEU A 134 13.54 -26.37 -0.29
CA LEU A 134 13.58 -25.15 0.52
C LEU A 134 13.18 -23.90 -0.28
N TYR A 135 13.53 -23.83 -1.58
CA TYR A 135 13.14 -22.71 -2.44
C TYR A 135 11.62 -22.64 -2.63
N ILE A 136 10.95 -23.78 -2.83
CA ILE A 136 9.48 -23.85 -2.95
C ILE A 136 8.79 -23.37 -1.66
N LEU A 137 9.33 -23.73 -0.50
CA LEU A 137 8.78 -23.32 0.79
C LEU A 137 8.96 -21.81 1.03
N VAL A 138 10.13 -21.27 0.68
CA VAL A 138 10.44 -19.84 0.78
C VAL A 138 9.63 -19.02 -0.23
N GLU A 139 9.44 -19.52 -1.44
CA GLU A 139 8.61 -18.89 -2.48
C GLU A 139 7.14 -18.85 -2.05
N PHE A 140 6.63 -19.92 -1.44
CA PHE A 140 5.27 -19.97 -0.93
C PHE A 140 5.05 -19.02 0.25
N ILE A 141 5.96 -19.00 1.22
CA ILE A 141 5.85 -18.13 2.41
C ILE A 141 6.09 -16.65 2.05
N GLY A 142 6.95 -16.40 1.07
CA GLY A 142 7.34 -15.07 0.65
C GLY A 142 6.38 -14.41 -0.35
N ASN A 143 5.40 -15.14 -0.87
CA ASN A 143 4.37 -14.56 -1.74
C ASN A 143 3.63 -13.43 -1.00
N PRO A 144 3.42 -12.26 -1.61
CA PRO A 144 2.77 -11.14 -0.94
C PRO A 144 1.40 -11.47 -0.31
N ILE A 145 0.63 -12.36 -0.92
CA ILE A 145 -0.70 -12.73 -0.42
C ILE A 145 -0.56 -13.56 0.87
N THR A 146 0.33 -14.56 0.88
CA THR A 146 0.56 -15.43 2.05
C THR A 146 1.26 -14.68 3.18
N ALA A 147 2.26 -13.85 2.85
CA ALA A 147 2.95 -13.00 3.82
C ALA A 147 2.00 -12.02 4.52
N MET A 148 1.07 -11.39 3.78
CA MET A 148 0.03 -10.53 4.37
C MET A 148 -0.92 -11.32 5.27
N PHE A 149 -1.33 -12.52 4.86
CA PHE A 149 -2.20 -13.37 5.66
C PHE A 149 -1.55 -13.75 6.99
N ILE A 150 -0.30 -14.22 6.96
CA ILE A 150 0.48 -14.55 8.17
C ILE A 150 0.64 -13.30 9.05
N ALA A 151 0.97 -12.16 8.45
CA ALA A 151 1.13 -10.91 9.20
C ALA A 151 -0.16 -10.46 9.91
N VAL A 152 -1.33 -10.65 9.30
CA VAL A 152 -2.63 -10.36 9.92
C VAL A 152 -2.89 -11.28 11.12
N PHE A 153 -2.61 -12.58 11.01
CA PHE A 153 -2.72 -13.50 12.16
C PHE A 153 -1.80 -13.11 13.31
N VAL A 154 -0.54 -12.78 12.99
CA VAL A 154 0.43 -12.28 13.98
C VAL A 154 -0.04 -10.96 14.59
N ALA A 155 -0.59 -10.04 13.78
CA ALA A 155 -1.17 -8.79 14.27
C ALA A 155 -2.34 -9.05 15.23
N TYR A 156 -3.24 -9.97 14.90
CA TYR A 156 -4.37 -10.33 15.74
C TYR A 156 -3.91 -10.92 17.08
N TYR A 157 -2.87 -11.75 17.06
CA TYR A 157 -2.27 -12.30 18.27
C TYR A 157 -1.57 -11.23 19.11
N VAL A 158 -0.71 -10.41 18.49
CA VAL A 158 0.11 -9.39 19.18
C VAL A 158 -0.74 -8.24 19.71
N LEU A 159 -1.70 -7.73 18.93
CA LEU A 159 -2.60 -6.66 19.37
C LEU A 159 -3.72 -7.20 20.28
N GLY A 160 -4.28 -8.38 19.98
CA GLY A 160 -5.36 -8.97 20.78
C GLY A 160 -4.93 -9.36 22.20
N ILE A 161 -3.77 -10.00 22.36
CA ILE A 161 -3.29 -10.46 23.67
C ILE A 161 -2.71 -9.32 24.50
N ARG A 162 -2.03 -8.34 23.89
CA ARG A 162 -1.41 -7.23 24.64
C ARG A 162 -2.35 -6.06 24.93
N GLN A 163 -3.52 -5.99 24.29
CA GLN A 163 -4.52 -4.93 24.56
C GLN A 163 -5.77 -5.42 25.30
N HIS A 164 -5.83 -6.69 25.73
CA HIS A 164 -6.97 -7.29 26.44
C HIS A 164 -8.33 -6.98 25.78
N MET A 165 -8.40 -7.02 24.45
CA MET A 165 -9.62 -6.72 23.71
C MET A 165 -10.52 -7.95 23.63
N SER A 166 -11.83 -7.79 23.89
CA SER A 166 -12.80 -8.88 23.74
C SER A 166 -12.95 -9.27 22.26
N MET A 167 -13.25 -10.55 22.00
CA MET A 167 -13.44 -11.08 20.63
C MET A 167 -14.48 -10.27 19.83
N GLY A 168 -15.53 -9.78 20.50
CA GLY A 168 -16.55 -8.92 19.87
C GLY A 168 -16.00 -7.58 19.38
N THR A 169 -15.06 -6.96 20.11
CA THR A 169 -14.46 -5.68 19.69
C THR A 169 -13.58 -5.86 18.46
N MET A 170 -12.88 -6.99 18.36
CA MET A 170 -12.05 -7.31 17.18
C MET A 170 -12.91 -7.59 15.93
N LEU A 171 -14.09 -8.21 16.11
CA LEU A 171 -15.07 -8.40 15.04
C LEU A 171 -15.58 -7.05 14.51
N THR A 172 -15.99 -6.13 15.40
CA THR A 172 -16.47 -4.79 15.01
C THR A 172 -15.39 -3.98 14.28
N HIS A 173 -14.13 -4.06 14.70
CA HIS A 173 -13.03 -3.41 13.98
C HIS A 173 -12.81 -4.00 12.58
N THR A 174 -12.97 -5.31 12.44
CA THR A 174 -12.85 -6.02 11.17
C THR A 174 -14.01 -5.65 10.24
N GLU A 175 -15.25 -5.63 10.72
CA GLU A 175 -16.45 -5.22 9.97
C GLU A 175 -16.36 -3.78 9.47
N ASN A 176 -15.90 -2.85 10.33
CA ASN A 176 -15.67 -1.46 9.94
C ASN A 176 -14.62 -1.34 8.83
N GLY A 177 -13.59 -2.18 8.84
CA GLY A 177 -12.60 -2.25 7.76
C GLY A 177 -13.17 -2.81 6.46
N PHE A 178 -14.00 -3.86 6.54
CA PHE A 178 -14.66 -4.47 5.38
C PHE A 178 -15.52 -3.48 4.60
N GLY A 179 -16.28 -2.63 5.29
CA GLY A 179 -17.10 -1.60 4.65
C GLY A 179 -16.28 -0.65 3.76
N SER A 180 -15.10 -0.24 4.24
CA SER A 180 -14.19 0.64 3.47
C SER A 180 -13.59 -0.07 2.25
N ILE A 181 -13.21 -1.35 2.41
CA ILE A 181 -12.58 -2.14 1.34
C ILE A 181 -13.59 -2.50 0.25
N ALA A 182 -14.86 -2.72 0.59
CA ALA A 182 -15.90 -3.10 -0.36
C ALA A 182 -16.06 -2.08 -1.51
N ASN A 183 -16.07 -0.79 -1.18
CA ASN A 183 -16.18 0.27 -2.19
C ASN A 183 -14.96 0.29 -3.13
N ILE A 184 -13.76 0.14 -2.58
CA ILE A 184 -12.51 0.11 -3.36
C ILE A 184 -12.48 -1.10 -4.30
N LEU A 185 -12.87 -2.29 -3.80
CA LEU A 185 -12.96 -3.51 -4.62
C LEU A 185 -13.98 -3.39 -5.74
N LEU A 186 -15.13 -2.76 -5.49
CA LEU A 186 -16.15 -2.51 -6.51
C LEU A 186 -15.61 -1.61 -7.63
N ILE A 187 -14.92 -0.52 -7.27
CA ILE A 187 -14.32 0.41 -8.24
C ILE A 187 -13.20 -0.27 -9.05
N ILE A 188 -12.32 -1.03 -8.40
CA ILE A 188 -11.24 -1.78 -9.08
C ILE A 188 -11.83 -2.84 -10.01
N GLY A 189 -12.87 -3.56 -9.55
CA GLY A 189 -13.56 -4.57 -10.34
C GLY A 189 -14.23 -3.99 -11.59
N ALA A 190 -14.95 -2.87 -11.44
CA ALA A 190 -15.57 -2.15 -12.55
C ALA A 190 -14.52 -1.63 -13.55
N GLY A 191 -13.43 -1.03 -13.05
CA GLY A 191 -12.30 -0.58 -13.89
C GLY A 191 -11.59 -1.72 -14.62
N GLY A 192 -11.42 -2.87 -13.96
CA GLY A 192 -10.84 -4.08 -14.54
C GLY A 192 -11.70 -4.67 -15.66
N ALA A 193 -13.02 -4.75 -15.46
CA ALA A 193 -13.97 -5.21 -16.48
C ALA A 193 -14.00 -4.27 -17.69
N PHE A 194 -14.04 -2.96 -17.46
CA PHE A 194 -14.01 -1.96 -18.54
C PHE A 194 -12.70 -2.03 -19.34
N ASN A 195 -11.55 -2.19 -18.69
CA ASN A 195 -10.26 -2.39 -19.36
C ASN A 195 -10.25 -3.67 -20.22
N ALA A 196 -10.88 -4.75 -19.76
CA ALA A 196 -11.00 -5.97 -20.55
C ALA A 196 -11.82 -5.75 -21.83
N ILE A 197 -12.93 -5.00 -21.73
CA ILE A 197 -13.74 -4.61 -22.90
C ILE A 197 -12.95 -3.74 -23.86
N LEU A 198 -12.18 -2.77 -23.38
CA LEU A 198 -11.32 -1.94 -24.25
C LEU A 198 -10.27 -2.78 -24.98
N LYS A 199 -9.62 -3.72 -24.29
CA LYS A 199 -8.65 -4.64 -24.93
C LYS A 199 -9.32 -5.54 -25.98
N ALA A 200 -10.52 -6.05 -25.69
CA ALA A 200 -11.29 -6.86 -26.63
C ALA A 200 -11.77 -6.04 -27.84
N ALA A 201 -12.23 -4.81 -27.62
CA ALA A 201 -12.65 -3.92 -28.70
C ALA A 201 -11.46 -3.51 -29.60
N VAL A 202 -10.31 -3.20 -29.01
CA VAL A 202 -9.09 -2.88 -29.76
C VAL A 202 -8.55 -4.10 -30.51
N SER A 203 -8.60 -5.30 -29.92
CA SER A 203 -8.19 -6.52 -30.63
C SER A 203 -9.14 -6.83 -31.78
N LEU A 204 -10.45 -6.63 -31.61
CA LEU A 204 -11.47 -6.77 -32.65
C LEU A 204 -11.25 -5.76 -33.79
N ILE A 205 -11.02 -4.48 -33.49
CA ILE A 205 -10.71 -3.45 -34.50
C ILE A 205 -9.42 -3.80 -35.25
N ARG A 206 -8.38 -4.28 -34.55
CA ARG A 206 -7.14 -4.73 -35.20
C ARG A 206 -7.39 -5.92 -36.12
N TRP A 207 -8.17 -6.91 -35.68
CA TRP A 207 -8.57 -8.04 -36.52
C TRP A 207 -9.43 -7.61 -37.72
N GLN A 208 -10.31 -6.62 -37.55
CA GLN A 208 -11.23 -6.17 -38.59
C GLN A 208 -10.59 -5.21 -39.59
N LEU A 209 -9.51 -4.49 -39.22
CA LEU A 209 -8.66 -3.76 -40.16
C LEU A 209 -7.68 -4.68 -40.91
N PHE A 210 -7.16 -5.74 -40.27
CA PHE A 210 -6.22 -6.67 -40.93
C PHE A 210 -6.90 -7.80 -41.71
N SER A 211 -8.12 -8.21 -41.37
CA SER A 211 -8.86 -9.25 -42.07
C SER A 211 -9.15 -8.91 -43.55
N PRO A 212 -9.62 -7.70 -43.94
CA PRO A 212 -9.82 -7.37 -45.35
C PRO A 212 -8.49 -7.25 -46.12
N ILE A 213 -7.38 -6.88 -45.46
CA ILE A 213 -6.03 -6.80 -46.06
C ILE A 213 -5.43 -8.20 -46.30
N CYS A 214 -5.66 -9.15 -45.39
CA CYS A 214 -5.26 -10.55 -45.58
C CYS A 214 -6.18 -11.34 -46.54
N ILE A 215 -7.47 -11.01 -46.60
CA ILE A 215 -8.40 -11.64 -47.57
C ILE A 215 -8.10 -11.15 -48.99
N CYS A 216 -7.73 -9.88 -49.19
CA CYS A 216 -7.32 -9.38 -50.51
C CYS A 216 -6.00 -9.98 -51.01
N THR A 217 -5.01 -10.20 -50.15
CA THR A 217 -3.72 -10.79 -50.56
C THR A 217 -3.80 -12.29 -50.83
N ARG A 218 -4.75 -13.02 -50.24
CA ARG A 218 -4.96 -14.45 -50.51
C ARG A 218 -5.79 -14.73 -51.76
N PHE A 219 -6.51 -13.75 -52.30
CA PHE A 219 -7.23 -13.86 -53.57
C PHE A 219 -6.37 -13.48 -54.79
N PHE A 220 -5.27 -12.76 -54.59
CA PHE A 220 -4.40 -12.27 -55.68
C PHE A 220 -3.16 -13.14 -55.94
N TRP A 221 -3.03 -14.29 -55.27
CA TRP A 221 -1.92 -15.23 -55.52
C TRP A 221 -2.40 -16.69 -55.67
N PRO A 222 -2.93 -17.08 -56.84
CA PRO A 222 -2.88 -18.45 -57.32
C PRO A 222 -1.61 -18.60 -58.18
N GLY A 223 -0.57 -19.19 -57.62
CA GLY A 223 0.71 -19.42 -58.30
C GLY A 223 1.70 -20.13 -57.41
#